data_AF-A0A168E832-F1
#
_entry.id   AF-A0A168E832-F1
#
_cell.length_a   1.000
_cell.length_b   1.000
_cell.length_c   1.000
_cell.angle_alpha   90.00
_cell.angle_beta   90.00
_cell.angle_gamma   90.00
#
_symmetry.space_group_name_H-M   'P 1'
#
loop_
_entity.id
_entity.type
_entity.pdbx_description
1 polymer ?
#
loop_
_entity_poly.entity_id
_entity_poly.type
_entity_poly.pdbx_seq_one_letter_code
_entity_poly.pdbx_strand_id
1 'polypeptide(L)'
;MSDKALLDISILDANIADSTKAALEKAFWDYEGAHLDLPEVDLKRYWACYHNECAKALYEGGQHIATRTHQDVIECTRMLRDGHDREAVKEYIRSKLTTLHMNEDEIVENSIDLAASVLLMMNFCSYSSGYSSRRALNWNNSSSLQALLQDYFHDGSGAETRENIRLEKIFTAHNLTRIAGLDVIWTDNMLDHLRLTDDDRRVHIFHHASFLEVQKHSPNSLLPSHLAEETLRTLALLLPSSDAGTRKWLTRLPNYPSLDRRASRYRRLKTDDRQLEKFPFWGERLIMLKQVFDEAQPKSLSQWWYDRRNGVQW
;
A
#
# COMPACT_ATOMS: atom_id res chain seq x y z
N MET A 1 30.32 8.40 -14.24
CA MET A 1 30.29 8.49 -12.76
C MET A 1 30.26 7.08 -12.21
N SER A 2 30.94 6.80 -11.09
CA SER A 2 30.89 5.48 -10.44
C SER A 2 29.50 5.25 -9.82
N ASP A 3 29.01 4.01 -9.76
CA ASP A 3 27.71 3.66 -9.17
C ASP A 3 27.55 4.18 -7.73
N LYS A 4 28.65 4.21 -6.96
CA LYS A 4 28.67 4.77 -5.61
C LYS A 4 28.31 6.26 -5.59
N ALA A 5 28.82 7.02 -6.56
CA ALA A 5 28.56 8.46 -6.64
C ALA A 5 27.12 8.81 -7.04
N LEU A 6 26.36 7.86 -7.61
CA LEU A 6 24.94 8.03 -7.94
C LEU A 6 24.01 7.73 -6.76
N LEU A 7 24.48 6.95 -5.79
CA LEU A 7 23.75 6.66 -4.54
C LEU A 7 23.89 7.78 -3.52
N ASP A 8 25.00 8.52 -3.58
CA ASP A 8 25.27 9.70 -2.75
C ASP A 8 24.46 10.95 -3.20
N ILE A 9 23.66 10.84 -4.27
CA ILE A 9 22.75 11.89 -4.72
C ILE A 9 21.61 12.05 -3.70
N SER A 10 21.20 13.30 -3.50
CA SER A 10 20.10 13.65 -2.61
C SER A 10 18.80 12.96 -3.01
N ILE A 11 18.05 12.48 -2.01
CA ILE A 11 16.72 11.89 -2.22
C ILE A 11 15.67 12.89 -2.78
N LEU A 12 16.00 14.18 -2.92
CA LEU A 12 15.18 15.21 -3.58
C LEU A 12 15.28 15.22 -5.10
N ASP A 13 16.25 14.54 -5.69
CA ASP A 13 16.38 14.56 -7.14
C ASP A 13 15.12 13.95 -7.77
N ALA A 14 14.45 14.75 -8.61
CA ALA A 14 13.24 14.34 -9.31
C ALA A 14 13.52 13.22 -10.31
N ASN A 15 14.78 13.08 -10.76
CA ASN A 15 15.16 12.07 -11.73
C ASN A 15 16.15 11.06 -11.13
N ILE A 16 15.61 10.06 -10.43
CA ILE A 16 16.39 8.92 -9.92
C ILE A 16 16.94 8.14 -11.12
N ALA A 17 18.26 8.07 -11.23
CA ALA A 17 18.95 7.31 -12.28
C ALA A 17 18.57 5.82 -12.22
N ASP A 18 18.53 5.15 -13.37
CA ASP A 18 18.10 3.74 -13.43
C ASP A 18 19.05 2.79 -12.67
N SER A 19 20.34 3.12 -12.57
CA SER A 19 21.30 2.40 -11.72
C SER A 19 20.99 2.57 -10.23
N THR A 20 20.59 3.78 -9.79
CA THR A 20 20.14 4.05 -8.41
C THR A 20 18.86 3.29 -8.10
N LYS A 21 17.89 3.26 -9.04
CA LYS A 21 16.69 2.42 -8.91
C LYS A 21 17.06 0.95 -8.74
N ALA A 22 17.89 0.39 -9.62
CA ALA A 22 18.31 -1.01 -9.54
C ALA A 22 18.99 -1.35 -8.21
N ALA A 23 19.82 -0.46 -7.67
CA ALA A 23 20.44 -0.64 -6.37
C ALA A 23 19.44 -0.62 -5.21
N LEU A 24 18.44 0.29 -5.26
CA LEU A 24 17.34 0.34 -4.30
C LEU A 24 16.44 -0.90 -4.39
N GLU A 25 16.07 -1.35 -5.59
CA GLU A 25 15.28 -2.58 -5.80
C GLU A 25 16.00 -3.81 -5.23
N LYS A 26 17.31 -3.92 -5.49
CA LYS A 26 18.15 -4.94 -4.89
C LYS A 26 18.18 -4.83 -3.37
N ALA A 27 18.31 -3.63 -2.81
CA ALA A 27 18.35 -3.43 -1.37
C ALA A 27 17.00 -3.71 -0.69
N PHE A 28 15.88 -3.40 -1.35
CA PHE A 28 14.54 -3.51 -0.76
C PHE A 28 13.99 -4.92 -0.86
N TRP A 29 14.25 -5.60 -1.98
CA TRP A 29 13.54 -6.83 -2.31
C TRP A 29 14.46 -7.99 -2.73
N ASP A 30 15.79 -7.82 -2.62
CA ASP A 30 16.80 -8.74 -3.18
C ASP A 30 16.46 -9.17 -4.61
N TYR A 31 15.87 -8.24 -5.34
CA TYR A 31 15.41 -8.47 -6.68
C TYR A 31 16.61 -8.33 -7.62
N GLU A 32 17.24 -9.45 -7.97
CA GLU A 32 18.07 -9.49 -9.16
C GLU A 32 17.11 -9.29 -10.33
N GLY A 33 17.17 -8.11 -10.98
CA GLY A 33 16.26 -7.67 -12.04
C GLY A 33 16.26 -8.51 -13.33
N ALA A 34 16.58 -9.79 -13.25
CA ALA A 34 16.48 -10.77 -14.32
C ALA A 34 15.61 -11.96 -13.84
N HIS A 35 14.44 -12.11 -14.47
CA HIS A 35 13.55 -13.27 -14.41
C HIS A 35 12.60 -13.41 -13.21
N LEU A 36 11.77 -12.40 -12.97
CA LEU A 36 10.36 -12.73 -13.09
C LEU A 36 10.04 -12.71 -14.58
N ASP A 37 9.72 -13.86 -15.18
CA ASP A 37 8.99 -13.94 -16.46
C ASP A 37 7.55 -13.39 -16.27
N LEU A 38 7.43 -12.22 -15.65
CA LEU A 38 6.24 -11.40 -15.56
C LEU A 38 6.48 -10.23 -16.51
N PRO A 39 6.21 -10.36 -17.83
CA PRO A 39 6.51 -9.37 -18.88
C PRO A 39 5.78 -8.01 -18.74
N GLU A 40 5.35 -7.64 -17.54
CA GLU A 40 4.28 -6.70 -17.28
C GLU A 40 4.33 -6.01 -15.90
N VAL A 41 5.36 -6.21 -15.08
CA VAL A 41 5.55 -5.46 -13.82
C VAL A 41 6.12 -4.07 -14.16
N ASP A 42 5.44 -3.01 -13.74
CA ASP A 42 5.83 -1.62 -13.99
C ASP A 42 5.91 -0.85 -12.67
N LEU A 43 7.13 -0.64 -12.17
CA LEU A 43 7.38 0.05 -10.90
C LEU A 43 7.34 1.59 -11.02
N LYS A 44 6.96 2.17 -12.16
CA LYS A 44 6.85 3.63 -12.30
C LYS A 44 5.98 4.28 -11.23
N ARG A 45 4.91 3.60 -10.79
CA ARG A 45 4.00 4.12 -9.73
C ARG A 45 4.59 4.01 -8.34
N TYR A 46 5.33 2.93 -8.08
CA TYR A 46 6.14 2.80 -6.89
C TYR A 46 7.15 3.95 -6.80
N TRP A 47 7.91 4.22 -7.87
CA TRP A 47 8.92 5.29 -7.88
C TRP A 47 8.34 6.70 -7.68
N ALA A 48 7.13 6.96 -8.22
CA ALA A 48 6.41 8.20 -7.94
C ALA A 48 6.04 8.33 -6.46
N CYS A 49 5.61 7.23 -5.82
CA CYS A 49 5.34 7.20 -4.38
C CYS A 49 6.64 7.39 -3.57
N TYR A 50 7.71 6.67 -3.91
CA TYR A 50 9.03 6.80 -3.28
C TYR A 50 9.48 8.26 -3.25
N HIS A 51 9.46 8.92 -4.41
CA HIS A 51 9.85 10.32 -4.52
C HIS A 51 8.96 11.24 -3.67
N ASN A 52 7.65 11.00 -3.65
CA ASN A 52 6.71 11.78 -2.85
C ASN A 52 6.95 11.61 -1.33
N GLU A 53 7.25 10.40 -0.86
CA GLU A 53 7.57 10.18 0.56
C GLU A 53 8.92 10.81 0.94
N CYS A 54 9.95 10.69 0.09
CA CYS A 54 11.23 11.40 0.30
C CYS A 54 11.05 12.92 0.32
N ALA A 55 10.23 13.48 -0.58
CA ALA A 55 9.96 14.91 -0.63
C ALA A 55 9.21 15.40 0.62
N LYS A 56 8.24 14.63 1.14
CA LYS A 56 7.55 14.95 2.41
C LYS A 56 8.48 14.90 3.60
N ALA A 57 9.34 13.89 3.66
CA ALA A 57 10.28 13.74 4.76
C ALA A 57 11.30 14.89 4.85
N LEU A 58 11.60 15.51 3.71
CA LEU A 58 12.47 16.68 3.61
C LEU A 58 11.72 18.02 3.67
N TYR A 59 10.47 18.02 4.16
CA TYR A 59 9.75 19.25 4.48
C TYR A 59 10.56 20.14 5.43
N GLU A 60 10.37 21.47 5.33
CA GLU A 60 11.18 22.47 6.05
C GLU A 60 12.70 22.35 5.82
N GLY A 61 13.10 21.90 4.63
CA GLY A 61 14.52 21.73 4.29
C GLY A 61 15.17 20.53 4.97
N GLY A 62 14.35 19.59 5.47
CA GLY A 62 14.83 18.36 6.09
C GLY A 62 15.38 18.54 7.50
N GLN A 63 14.98 19.60 8.20
CA GLN A 63 15.36 19.83 9.62
C GLN A 63 14.90 18.70 10.56
N HIS A 64 13.94 17.89 10.11
CA HIS A 64 13.32 16.81 10.87
C HIS A 64 13.75 15.42 10.42
N ILE A 65 14.80 15.26 9.61
CA ILE A 65 15.27 13.95 9.15
C ILE A 65 16.80 13.91 8.98
N ALA A 66 17.43 12.80 9.37
CA ALA A 66 18.87 12.57 9.21
C ALA A 66 19.23 12.03 7.82
N THR A 67 18.38 11.19 7.22
CA THR A 67 18.56 10.66 5.84
C THR A 67 18.66 11.78 4.80
N ARG A 68 19.74 11.78 4.00
CA ARG A 68 19.96 12.77 2.92
C ARG A 68 20.07 12.15 1.54
N THR A 69 20.60 10.93 1.45
CA THR A 69 20.98 10.27 0.20
C THR A 69 20.21 8.97 0.01
N HIS A 70 20.20 8.45 -1.22
CA HIS A 70 19.63 7.12 -1.47
C HIS A 70 20.41 6.02 -0.76
N GLN A 71 21.72 6.23 -0.55
CA GLN A 71 22.56 5.33 0.23
C GLN A 71 22.09 5.22 1.70
N ASP A 72 21.72 6.33 2.34
CA ASP A 72 21.19 6.32 3.71
C ASP A 72 19.91 5.47 3.80
N VAL A 73 19.03 5.60 2.81
CA VAL A 73 17.80 4.79 2.71
C VAL A 73 18.14 3.30 2.55
N ILE A 74 19.10 2.97 1.68
CA ILE A 74 19.56 1.58 1.47
C ILE A 74 20.10 0.97 2.76
N GLU A 75 20.90 1.71 3.52
CA GLU A 75 21.51 1.20 4.75
C GLU A 75 20.47 0.98 5.84
N CYS A 76 19.57 1.95 6.04
CA CYS A 76 18.49 1.82 7.00
C CYS A 76 17.58 0.64 6.63
N THR A 77 17.17 0.51 5.37
CA THR A 77 16.32 -0.60 4.92
C THR A 77 16.98 -1.96 5.05
N ARG A 78 18.30 -2.07 4.81
CA ARG A 78 19.04 -3.32 5.07
C ARG A 78 18.98 -3.72 6.53
N MET A 79 19.23 -2.79 7.46
CA MET A 79 19.14 -3.11 8.89
C MET A 79 17.75 -3.60 9.29
N LEU A 80 16.69 -2.94 8.78
CA LEU A 80 15.30 -3.35 9.00
C LEU A 80 15.02 -4.77 8.46
N ARG A 81 15.56 -5.09 7.28
CA ARG A 81 15.41 -6.40 6.65
C ARG A 81 16.20 -7.50 7.38
N ASP A 82 17.36 -7.15 7.94
CA ASP A 82 18.19 -8.05 8.75
C ASP A 82 17.58 -8.31 10.15
N GLY A 83 16.42 -7.72 10.45
CA GLY A 83 15.67 -7.97 11.68
C GLY A 83 16.14 -7.16 12.88
N HIS A 84 16.96 -6.11 12.68
CA HIS A 84 17.34 -5.21 13.75
C HIS A 84 16.11 -4.52 14.34
N ASP A 85 16.09 -4.37 15.67
CA ASP A 85 15.08 -3.59 16.35
C ASP A 85 15.27 -2.10 16.10
N ARG A 86 14.26 -1.32 16.50
CA ARG A 86 14.24 0.12 16.25
C ARG A 86 15.42 0.81 16.92
N GLU A 87 15.75 0.44 18.15
CA GLU A 87 16.83 1.01 18.96
C GLU A 87 18.22 0.79 18.34
N ALA A 88 18.49 -0.40 17.81
CA ALA A 88 19.74 -0.70 17.11
C ALA A 88 19.90 0.16 15.84
N VAL A 89 18.82 0.35 15.08
CA VAL A 89 18.83 1.25 13.91
C VAL A 89 19.03 2.70 14.34
N LYS A 90 18.40 3.15 15.44
CA LYS A 90 18.63 4.50 15.99
C LYS A 90 20.10 4.74 16.31
N GLU A 91 20.72 3.82 17.03
CA GLU A 91 22.12 3.94 17.43
C GLU A 91 23.06 3.97 16.22
N TYR A 92 22.78 3.15 15.20
CA TYR A 92 23.52 3.19 13.95
C TYR A 92 23.45 4.57 13.27
N ILE A 93 22.25 5.13 13.12
CA ILE A 93 22.08 6.44 12.48
C ILE A 93 22.76 7.53 13.33
N ARG A 94 22.61 7.50 14.66
CA ARG A 94 23.30 8.43 15.57
C ARG A 94 24.82 8.39 15.41
N SER A 95 25.40 7.20 15.28
CA SER A 95 26.85 7.04 15.09
C SER A 95 27.40 7.73 13.82
N LYS A 96 26.52 8.01 12.85
CA LYS A 96 26.87 8.71 11.60
C LYS A 96 26.64 10.22 11.65
N LEU A 97 25.96 10.73 12.68
CA LEU A 97 25.75 12.16 12.84
C LEU A 97 27.09 12.83 13.13
N THR A 98 27.52 13.71 12.23
CA THR A 98 28.77 14.47 12.38
C THR A 98 28.59 15.75 13.19
N THR A 99 27.35 16.14 13.44
CA THR A 99 26.95 17.39 14.08
C THR A 99 25.93 17.13 15.17
N LEU A 100 26.02 17.87 16.27
CA LEU A 100 25.02 17.84 17.33
C LEU A 100 23.74 18.51 16.84
N HIS A 101 22.61 17.83 16.99
CA HIS A 101 21.29 18.40 16.72
C HIS A 101 20.48 18.49 18.02
N MET A 102 19.71 19.56 18.20
CA MET A 102 18.84 19.68 19.38
C MET A 102 17.67 18.69 19.35
N ASN A 103 17.33 18.19 18.16
CA ASN A 103 16.25 17.26 17.89
C ASN A 103 16.78 15.92 17.32
N GLU A 104 17.94 15.44 17.81
CA GLU A 104 18.58 14.19 17.33
C GLU A 104 17.62 12.99 17.33
N ASP A 105 16.84 12.82 18.38
CA ASP A 105 15.86 11.73 18.46
C ASP A 105 14.83 11.83 17.34
N GLU A 106 14.24 13.00 17.13
CA GLU A 106 13.25 13.22 16.07
C GLU A 106 13.82 12.95 14.67
N ILE A 107 15.00 13.49 14.34
CA ILE A 107 15.58 13.31 13.00
C ILE A 107 15.95 11.86 12.71
N VAL A 108 16.35 11.11 13.74
CA VAL A 108 16.67 9.69 13.63
C VAL A 108 15.39 8.86 13.47
N GLU A 109 14.39 9.11 14.31
CA GLU A 109 13.09 8.40 14.27
C GLU A 109 12.41 8.57 12.91
N ASN A 110 12.36 9.80 12.40
CA ASN A 110 11.77 10.10 11.09
C ASN A 110 12.55 9.45 9.93
N SER A 111 13.86 9.22 10.10
CA SER A 111 14.68 8.51 9.11
C SER A 111 14.31 7.04 9.02
N ILE A 112 14.07 6.41 10.18
CA ILE A 112 13.60 5.03 10.30
C ILE A 112 12.20 4.90 9.70
N ASP A 113 11.31 5.83 10.02
CA ASP A 113 9.94 5.82 9.52
C ASP A 113 9.88 6.02 8.01
N LEU A 114 10.72 6.89 7.44
CA LEU A 114 10.84 7.04 5.99
C LEU A 114 11.29 5.71 5.35
N ALA A 115 12.34 5.08 5.88
CA ALA A 115 12.88 3.84 5.36
C ALA A 115 11.82 2.71 5.38
N ALA A 116 11.11 2.56 6.50
CA ALA A 116 10.00 1.60 6.62
C ALA A 116 8.86 1.93 5.64
N SER A 117 8.55 3.22 5.48
CA SER A 117 7.44 3.66 4.62
C SER A 117 7.68 3.38 3.14
N VAL A 118 8.89 3.69 2.64
CA VAL A 118 9.23 3.43 1.23
C VAL A 118 9.43 1.94 0.94
N LEU A 119 9.88 1.16 1.93
CA LEU A 119 10.08 -0.28 1.80
C LEU A 119 8.74 -1.02 1.68
N LEU A 120 7.71 -0.58 2.40
CA LEU A 120 6.44 -1.31 2.57
C LEU A 120 5.23 -0.64 1.91
N MET A 121 5.37 0.60 1.43
CA MET A 121 4.25 1.46 1.01
C MET A 121 3.17 1.57 2.10
N MET A 122 3.62 1.71 3.35
CA MET A 122 2.77 1.88 4.54
C MET A 122 3.20 3.16 5.23
N ASN A 123 2.26 3.89 5.83
CA ASN A 123 2.64 5.08 6.58
C ASN A 123 3.12 4.70 8.00
N PHE A 124 4.35 5.08 8.35
CA PHE A 124 4.87 5.00 9.72
C PHE A 124 5.04 6.38 10.35
N CYS A 125 5.09 7.43 9.54
CA CYS A 125 5.42 8.76 10.00
C CYS A 125 4.25 9.40 10.77
N SER A 126 4.54 9.90 11.96
CA SER A 126 3.67 10.82 12.69
C SER A 126 3.98 12.27 12.29
N TYR A 127 3.87 12.63 11.00
CA TYR A 127 4.02 14.03 10.63
C TYR A 127 2.93 14.85 11.32
N SER A 128 3.31 15.63 12.33
CA SER A 128 2.43 16.51 13.11
C SER A 128 1.85 17.66 12.25
N SER A 129 2.35 17.81 11.02
CA SER A 129 1.96 18.81 10.05
C SER A 129 0.70 18.41 9.28
N GLY A 130 -0.45 18.50 9.98
CA GLY A 130 -1.75 18.73 9.38
C GLY A 130 -2.56 17.50 9.00
N TYR A 131 -3.72 17.33 9.66
CA TYR A 131 -4.93 16.59 9.23
C TYR A 131 -4.76 15.45 8.21
N SER A 132 -3.74 14.62 8.37
CA SER A 132 -3.54 13.47 7.52
C SER A 132 -4.53 12.41 7.99
N SER A 133 -5.63 12.25 7.26
CA SER A 133 -6.58 11.17 7.46
C SER A 133 -5.99 9.77 7.17
N ARG A 134 -4.72 9.68 6.75
CA ARG A 134 -4.02 8.43 6.45
C ARG A 134 -3.72 7.65 7.72
N ARG A 135 -4.00 6.34 7.70
CA ARG A 135 -3.67 5.46 8.82
C ARG A 135 -2.15 5.28 8.91
N ALA A 136 -1.60 5.49 10.10
CA ALA A 136 -0.19 5.21 10.40
C ALA A 136 -0.06 4.03 11.36
N LEU A 137 0.99 3.24 11.22
CA LEU A 137 1.40 2.26 12.23
C LEU A 137 2.24 2.96 13.28
N ASN A 138 1.82 2.86 14.55
CA ASN A 138 2.62 3.35 15.66
C ASN A 138 3.68 2.30 16.02
N TRP A 139 4.93 2.56 15.62
CA TRP A 139 6.07 1.70 15.93
C TRP A 139 6.84 2.25 17.14
N ASN A 140 6.27 2.08 18.32
CA ASN A 140 6.79 2.64 19.58
C ASN A 140 7.46 1.60 20.50
N ASN A 141 7.44 0.32 20.12
CA ASN A 141 8.03 -0.76 20.90
C ASN A 141 9.42 -1.12 20.40
N SER A 142 10.22 -1.74 21.29
CA SER A 142 11.57 -2.22 20.98
C SER A 142 11.58 -3.52 20.17
N SER A 143 10.58 -3.74 19.32
CA SER A 143 10.48 -4.91 18.45
C SER A 143 10.95 -4.58 17.04
N SER A 144 11.31 -5.63 16.29
CA SER A 144 11.64 -5.48 14.88
C SER A 144 10.40 -5.09 14.05
N LEU A 145 10.65 -4.48 12.89
CA LEU A 145 9.57 -4.11 11.96
C LEU A 145 8.71 -5.32 11.55
N GLN A 146 9.33 -6.49 11.42
CA GLN A 146 8.62 -7.73 11.11
C GLN A 146 7.67 -8.15 12.23
N ALA A 147 8.09 -8.05 13.50
CA ALA A 147 7.25 -8.37 14.65
C ALA A 147 6.05 -7.42 14.73
N LEU A 148 6.26 -6.11 14.54
CA LEU A 148 5.17 -5.12 14.47
C LEU A 148 4.13 -5.48 13.41
N LEU A 149 4.57 -5.85 12.20
CA LEU A 149 3.67 -6.22 11.11
C LEU A 149 2.93 -7.52 11.41
N GLN A 150 3.60 -8.52 11.98
CA GLN A 150 2.94 -9.74 12.42
C GLN A 150 1.86 -9.38 13.43
N ASP A 151 2.18 -8.70 14.52
CA ASP A 151 1.21 -8.33 15.56
C ASP A 151 0.02 -7.55 15.00
N TYR A 152 0.25 -6.57 14.11
CA TYR A 152 -0.81 -5.78 13.52
C TYR A 152 -1.76 -6.57 12.62
N PHE A 153 -1.24 -7.57 11.90
CA PHE A 153 -2.02 -8.41 10.98
C PHE A 153 -2.43 -9.77 11.60
N HIS A 154 -1.96 -10.10 12.80
CA HIS A 154 -2.23 -11.37 13.49
C HIS A 154 -3.63 -11.41 14.12
N ASP A 155 -4.27 -10.25 14.32
CA ASP A 155 -5.59 -10.17 14.93
C ASP A 155 -6.70 -10.50 13.90
N GLY A 156 -6.77 -11.79 13.54
CA GLY A 156 -7.80 -12.39 12.69
C GLY A 156 -8.85 -13.14 13.50
N SER A 157 -9.14 -12.70 14.73
CA SER A 157 -10.05 -13.35 15.70
C SER A 157 -11.54 -13.38 15.26
N GLY A 158 -11.85 -12.94 14.03
CA GLY A 158 -13.19 -13.00 13.42
C GLY A 158 -13.45 -14.16 12.46
N ALA A 159 -12.66 -15.24 12.48
CA ALA A 159 -12.83 -16.39 11.58
C ALA A 159 -14.28 -16.93 11.58
N GLU A 160 -14.89 -17.07 12.76
CA GLU A 160 -16.28 -17.54 12.92
C GLU A 160 -17.32 -16.60 12.29
N THR A 161 -17.09 -15.29 12.31
CA THR A 161 -18.01 -14.29 11.71
C THR A 161 -17.93 -14.27 10.17
N ARG A 162 -16.87 -14.84 9.59
CA ARG A 162 -16.62 -14.86 8.14
C ARG A 162 -17.17 -16.10 7.46
N GLU A 163 -17.52 -17.14 8.22
CA GLU A 163 -18.06 -18.39 7.69
C GLU A 163 -19.35 -18.14 6.91
N ASN A 164 -19.44 -18.77 5.73
CA ASN A 164 -20.61 -18.72 4.83
C ASN A 164 -20.94 -17.35 4.19
N ILE A 165 -20.21 -16.27 4.49
CA ILE A 165 -20.43 -14.99 3.79
C ILE A 165 -19.67 -14.99 2.46
N ARG A 166 -20.42 -14.77 1.38
CA ARG A 166 -19.91 -14.79 0.00
C ARG A 166 -20.09 -13.42 -0.67
N LEU A 167 -19.06 -12.98 -1.36
CA LEU A 167 -19.09 -11.77 -2.18
C LEU A 167 -19.66 -12.10 -3.57
N GLU A 168 -20.74 -11.43 -3.94
CA GLU A 168 -21.43 -11.63 -5.22
C GLU A 168 -20.60 -11.11 -6.40
N LYS A 169 -20.88 -11.60 -7.61
CA LYS A 169 -20.19 -11.12 -8.83
C LYS A 169 -20.38 -9.62 -9.07
N ILE A 170 -21.45 -9.04 -8.55
CA ILE A 170 -21.73 -7.62 -8.67
C ILE A 170 -20.87 -6.76 -7.73
N PHE A 171 -20.21 -7.36 -6.72
CA PHE A 171 -19.33 -6.66 -5.79
C PHE A 171 -18.01 -6.29 -6.48
N THR A 172 -18.01 -5.13 -7.15
CA THR A 172 -16.88 -4.57 -7.93
C THR A 172 -16.75 -3.09 -7.59
N ALA A 173 -15.56 -2.50 -7.72
CA ALA A 173 -15.34 -1.07 -7.45
C ALA A 173 -16.30 -0.17 -8.24
N HIS A 174 -16.55 -0.50 -9.51
CA HIS A 174 -17.53 0.20 -10.33
C HIS A 174 -18.93 0.17 -9.71
N ASN A 175 -19.38 -0.97 -9.20
CA ASN A 175 -20.70 -1.07 -8.57
C ASN A 175 -20.74 -0.50 -7.15
N LEU A 176 -19.62 -0.47 -6.42
CA LEU A 176 -19.54 0.32 -5.18
C LEU A 176 -19.87 1.79 -5.48
N THR A 177 -19.34 2.36 -6.56
CA THR A 177 -19.71 3.72 -6.98
C THR A 177 -21.13 3.82 -7.51
N ARG A 178 -21.52 2.89 -8.39
CA ARG A 178 -22.75 3.01 -9.19
C ARG A 178 -24.01 2.60 -8.44
N ILE A 179 -23.91 1.68 -7.49
CA ILE A 179 -25.05 1.14 -6.73
C ILE A 179 -25.04 1.71 -5.33
N ALA A 180 -23.90 1.61 -4.62
CA ALA A 180 -23.80 2.09 -3.24
C ALA A 180 -23.54 3.60 -3.11
N GLY A 181 -23.15 4.27 -4.19
CA GLY A 181 -22.84 5.71 -4.16
C GLY A 181 -21.57 6.03 -3.40
N LEU A 182 -20.66 5.06 -3.26
CA LEU A 182 -19.35 5.26 -2.67
C LEU A 182 -18.42 5.99 -3.64
N ASP A 183 -17.55 6.85 -3.13
CA ASP A 183 -16.42 7.38 -3.89
C ASP A 183 -15.19 6.49 -3.67
N VAL A 184 -14.58 6.06 -4.77
CA VAL A 184 -13.32 5.30 -4.73
C VAL A 184 -12.16 6.27 -4.64
N ILE A 185 -11.41 6.19 -3.54
CA ILE A 185 -10.17 6.93 -3.32
C ILE A 185 -8.99 5.99 -3.57
N TRP A 186 -8.15 6.33 -4.51
CA TRP A 186 -6.96 5.55 -4.83
C TRP A 186 -5.83 5.93 -3.86
N THR A 187 -5.26 4.95 -3.18
CA THR A 187 -4.26 5.21 -2.12
C THR A 187 -2.92 4.53 -2.42
N ASP A 188 -1.85 5.22 -2.06
CA ASP A 188 -0.48 4.70 -2.05
C ASP A 188 -0.12 4.07 -0.69
N ASN A 189 -1.00 4.17 0.31
CA ASN A 189 -0.80 3.59 1.64
C ASN A 189 -1.57 2.27 1.76
N MET A 190 -0.86 1.15 1.87
CA MET A 190 -1.46 -0.18 2.00
C MET A 190 -2.34 -0.29 3.25
N LEU A 191 -2.01 0.43 4.33
CA LEU A 191 -2.79 0.40 5.57
C LEU A 191 -4.21 0.96 5.41
N ASP A 192 -4.45 1.77 4.37
CA ASP A 192 -5.77 2.31 4.05
C ASP A 192 -6.56 1.42 3.08
N HIS A 193 -6.01 0.30 2.60
CA HIS A 193 -6.73 -0.59 1.67
C HIS A 193 -8.09 -1.06 2.25
N LEU A 194 -9.17 -0.82 1.51
CA LEU A 194 -10.57 -1.09 1.87
C LEU A 194 -11.11 -0.31 3.08
N ARG A 195 -10.39 0.72 3.52
CA ARG A 195 -10.86 1.57 4.61
C ARG A 195 -12.02 2.44 4.15
N LEU A 196 -13.12 2.40 4.91
CA LEU A 196 -14.22 3.35 4.79
C LEU A 196 -13.90 4.64 5.56
N THR A 197 -14.22 5.78 4.96
CA THR A 197 -14.01 7.13 5.53
C THR A 197 -15.17 8.05 5.10
N ASP A 198 -15.27 9.23 5.73
CA ASP A 198 -16.30 10.23 5.42
C ASP A 198 -17.72 9.65 5.60
N ASP A 199 -18.01 9.14 6.80
CA ASP A 199 -19.28 8.48 7.17
C ASP A 199 -19.71 7.43 6.15
N ASP A 200 -18.81 6.49 5.85
CA ASP A 200 -18.99 5.41 4.88
C ASP A 200 -19.37 5.88 3.46
N ARG A 201 -18.94 7.09 3.07
CA ARG A 201 -19.12 7.60 1.70
C ARG A 201 -17.92 7.31 0.80
N ARG A 202 -16.74 7.06 1.37
CA ARG A 202 -15.51 6.88 0.60
C ARG A 202 -14.83 5.57 0.97
N VAL A 203 -14.40 4.83 -0.04
CA VAL A 203 -13.59 3.61 0.13
C VAL A 203 -12.20 3.81 -0.47
N HIS A 204 -11.17 3.52 0.31
CA HIS A 204 -9.79 3.61 -0.14
C HIS A 204 -9.37 2.28 -0.81
N ILE A 205 -8.78 2.33 -2.01
CA ILE A 205 -8.29 1.15 -2.73
C ILE A 205 -6.82 1.33 -3.05
N PHE A 206 -5.97 0.55 -2.38
CA PHE A 206 -4.54 0.44 -2.70
C PHE A 206 -4.36 -0.20 -4.07
N HIS A 207 -3.65 0.45 -4.99
CA HIS A 207 -3.60 0.03 -6.39
C HIS A 207 -2.25 -0.48 -6.88
N HIS A 208 -1.17 -0.43 -6.09
CA HIS A 208 0.19 -0.77 -6.56
C HIS A 208 0.40 -2.29 -6.70
N ALA A 209 -0.29 -2.91 -7.65
CA ALA A 209 -0.21 -4.34 -7.92
C ALA A 209 1.19 -4.79 -8.38
N SER A 210 1.92 -3.95 -9.11
CA SER A 210 3.31 -4.22 -9.52
C SER A 210 4.23 -4.32 -8.30
N PHE A 211 4.06 -3.45 -7.31
CA PHE A 211 4.78 -3.53 -6.03
C PHE A 211 4.42 -4.81 -5.27
N LEU A 212 3.13 -5.16 -5.18
CA LEU A 212 2.68 -6.39 -4.51
C LEU A 212 3.26 -7.66 -5.16
N GLU A 213 3.39 -7.69 -6.48
CA GLU A 213 4.00 -8.81 -7.20
C GLU A 213 5.49 -8.93 -6.90
N VAL A 214 6.21 -7.81 -6.82
CA VAL A 214 7.62 -7.84 -6.41
C VAL A 214 7.75 -8.34 -4.98
N GLN A 215 6.95 -7.82 -4.04
CA GLN A 215 6.96 -8.27 -2.66
C GLN A 215 6.62 -9.76 -2.51
N LYS A 216 5.63 -10.25 -3.28
CA LYS A 216 5.24 -11.67 -3.28
C LYS A 216 6.37 -12.61 -3.70
N HIS A 217 7.22 -12.19 -4.63
CA HIS A 217 8.33 -13.01 -5.14
C HIS A 217 9.67 -12.70 -4.47
N SER A 218 9.73 -11.68 -3.61
CA SER A 218 10.90 -11.36 -2.81
C SER A 218 11.16 -12.48 -1.78
N PRO A 219 12.34 -13.12 -1.78
CA PRO A 219 12.66 -14.20 -0.84
C PRO A 219 12.69 -13.73 0.62
N ASN A 220 12.89 -12.43 0.83
CA ASN A 220 13.12 -11.80 2.11
C ASN A 220 12.14 -10.63 2.31
N SER A 221 10.88 -10.81 1.89
CA SER A 221 9.79 -9.86 2.14
C SER A 221 9.51 -9.72 3.62
N LEU A 222 9.41 -8.48 4.11
CA LEU A 222 8.97 -8.17 5.47
C LEU A 222 7.46 -8.23 5.65
N LEU A 223 6.67 -8.23 4.56
CA LEU A 223 5.22 -8.37 4.66
C LEU A 223 4.86 -9.76 5.23
N PRO A 224 3.84 -9.87 6.10
CA PRO A 224 3.31 -11.15 6.54
C PRO A 224 2.99 -12.07 5.37
N SER A 225 3.22 -13.38 5.58
CA SER A 225 2.97 -14.38 4.55
C SER A 225 1.53 -14.27 4.03
N HIS A 226 1.37 -14.32 2.71
CA HIS A 226 0.09 -14.18 2.00
C HIS A 226 -0.57 -12.80 2.01
N LEU A 227 -0.07 -11.78 2.72
CA LEU A 227 -0.70 -10.44 2.70
C LEU A 227 -0.69 -9.84 1.30
N ALA A 228 0.43 -9.93 0.58
CA ALA A 228 0.53 -9.44 -0.79
C ALA A 228 -0.43 -10.19 -1.73
N GLU A 229 -0.49 -11.52 -1.61
CA GLU A 229 -1.39 -12.38 -2.40
C GLU A 229 -2.86 -12.04 -2.13
N GLU A 230 -3.25 -11.87 -0.87
CA GLU A 230 -4.60 -11.50 -0.51
C GLU A 230 -4.97 -10.12 -1.06
N THR A 231 -4.08 -9.14 -0.95
CA THR A 231 -4.29 -7.79 -1.51
C THR A 231 -4.40 -7.81 -3.04
N LEU A 232 -3.69 -8.70 -3.74
CA LEU A 232 -3.90 -8.91 -5.17
C LEU A 232 -5.26 -9.57 -5.46
N ARG A 233 -5.72 -10.49 -4.60
CA ARG A 233 -7.05 -11.11 -4.73
C ARG A 233 -8.19 -10.13 -4.47
N THR A 234 -8.05 -9.18 -3.53
CA THR A 234 -9.05 -8.11 -3.35
C THR A 234 -9.11 -7.19 -4.57
N LEU A 235 -7.98 -6.92 -5.23
CA LEU A 235 -7.96 -6.23 -6.51
C LEU A 235 -8.65 -7.05 -7.62
N ALA A 236 -8.43 -8.35 -7.68
CA ALA A 236 -9.12 -9.25 -8.62
C ALA A 236 -10.65 -9.31 -8.39
N LEU A 237 -11.08 -9.13 -7.14
CA LEU A 237 -12.48 -9.01 -6.75
C LEU A 237 -13.08 -7.68 -7.23
N LEU A 238 -12.38 -6.57 -6.95
CA LEU A 238 -12.90 -5.22 -7.17
C LEU A 238 -12.71 -4.69 -8.60
N LEU A 239 -11.63 -5.08 -9.27
CA LEU A 239 -11.22 -4.64 -10.61
C LEU A 239 -11.03 -5.81 -11.58
N PRO A 240 -11.99 -6.75 -11.70
CA PRO A 240 -11.81 -7.96 -12.49
C PRO A 240 -11.62 -7.63 -13.98
N SER A 241 -10.52 -8.13 -14.56
CA SER A 241 -10.18 -7.91 -15.97
C SER A 241 -11.20 -8.49 -16.94
N SER A 242 -12.02 -9.45 -16.53
CA SER A 242 -13.11 -9.98 -17.35
C SER A 242 -14.35 -9.08 -17.40
N ASP A 243 -14.51 -8.12 -16.47
CA ASP A 243 -15.70 -7.28 -16.38
C ASP A 243 -15.62 -6.03 -17.25
N ALA A 244 -16.37 -6.02 -18.36
CA ALA A 244 -16.30 -4.92 -19.33
C ALA A 244 -16.76 -3.57 -18.75
N GLY A 245 -17.74 -3.59 -17.85
CA GLY A 245 -18.25 -2.40 -17.18
C GLY A 245 -17.17 -1.74 -16.32
N THR A 246 -16.56 -2.52 -15.44
CA THR A 246 -15.48 -2.05 -14.57
C THR A 246 -14.27 -1.55 -15.36
N ARG A 247 -13.86 -2.27 -16.41
CA ARG A 247 -12.76 -1.80 -17.28
C ARG A 247 -13.07 -0.45 -17.92
N LYS A 248 -14.25 -0.31 -18.53
CA LYS A 248 -14.66 0.93 -19.21
C LYS A 248 -14.76 2.10 -18.23
N TRP A 249 -15.31 1.87 -17.03
CA TRP A 249 -15.35 2.86 -15.97
C TRP A 249 -13.94 3.29 -15.53
N LEU A 250 -13.06 2.32 -15.25
CA LEU A 250 -11.71 2.59 -14.79
C LEU A 250 -10.93 3.46 -15.78
N THR A 251 -11.00 3.14 -17.08
CA THR A 251 -10.33 3.92 -18.15
C THR A 251 -10.84 5.35 -18.33
N ARG A 252 -12.02 5.67 -17.78
CA ARG A 252 -12.65 7.00 -17.85
C ARG A 252 -12.37 7.86 -16.63
N LEU A 253 -11.73 7.30 -15.60
CA LEU A 253 -11.38 8.07 -14.41
C LEU A 253 -10.32 9.12 -14.76
N PRO A 254 -10.46 10.37 -14.28
CA PRO A 254 -9.47 11.42 -14.54
C PRO A 254 -8.05 11.06 -14.10
N ASN A 255 -7.94 10.30 -13.01
CA ASN A 255 -6.68 9.85 -12.45
C ASN A 255 -6.23 8.47 -12.98
N TYR A 256 -6.92 7.88 -13.95
CA TYR A 256 -6.49 6.60 -14.56
C TYR A 256 -5.02 6.60 -15.01
N PRO A 257 -4.47 7.69 -15.61
CA PRO A 257 -3.06 7.74 -15.99
C PRO A 257 -2.08 7.69 -14.81
N SER A 258 -2.50 7.91 -13.56
CA SER A 258 -1.66 7.79 -12.37
C SER A 258 -1.80 6.44 -11.67
N LEU A 259 -2.72 5.58 -12.10
CA LEU A 259 -2.90 4.26 -11.50
C LEU A 259 -1.90 3.25 -12.05
N ASP A 260 -1.61 2.25 -11.23
CA ASP A 260 -0.93 1.05 -11.70
C ASP A 260 -1.93 0.17 -12.46
N ARG A 261 -1.72 0.05 -13.77
CA ARG A 261 -2.63 -0.65 -14.68
C ARG A 261 -2.73 -2.14 -14.34
N ARG A 262 -1.71 -2.71 -13.71
CA ARG A 262 -1.69 -4.13 -13.34
C ARG A 262 -2.80 -4.48 -12.35
N ALA A 263 -3.26 -3.53 -11.54
CA ALA A 263 -4.39 -3.71 -10.62
C ALA A 263 -5.67 -4.21 -11.30
N SER A 264 -5.84 -3.95 -12.59
CA SER A 264 -7.03 -4.33 -13.38
C SER A 264 -6.82 -5.52 -14.32
N ARG A 265 -5.68 -6.22 -14.22
CA ARG A 265 -5.33 -7.36 -15.11
C ARG A 265 -5.76 -8.72 -14.57
N TYR A 266 -6.00 -8.81 -13.27
CA TYR A 266 -6.39 -10.07 -12.62
C TYR A 266 -7.76 -10.55 -13.08
N ARG A 267 -7.86 -11.84 -13.39
CA ARG A 267 -9.14 -12.45 -13.77
C ARG A 267 -10.08 -12.45 -12.59
N ARG A 268 -11.38 -12.39 -12.87
CA ARG A 268 -12.42 -12.51 -11.85
C ARG A 268 -12.25 -13.81 -11.07
N LEU A 269 -12.30 -13.69 -9.75
CA LEU A 269 -12.28 -14.82 -8.83
C LEU A 269 -13.46 -15.77 -9.10
N LYS A 270 -13.21 -17.09 -9.00
CA LYS A 270 -14.25 -18.11 -9.08
C LYS A 270 -15.19 -18.00 -7.87
N THR A 271 -16.33 -18.69 -7.92
CA THR A 271 -17.33 -18.59 -6.85
C THR A 271 -16.78 -18.96 -5.49
N ASP A 272 -16.01 -20.05 -5.41
CA ASP A 272 -15.44 -20.51 -4.15
C ASP A 272 -14.33 -19.57 -3.66
N ASP A 273 -13.67 -18.83 -4.55
CA ASP A 273 -12.58 -17.90 -4.17
C ASP A 273 -13.08 -16.54 -3.66
N ARG A 274 -14.40 -16.32 -3.65
CA ARG A 274 -15.08 -15.12 -3.15
C ARG A 274 -15.70 -15.31 -1.75
N GLN A 275 -15.36 -16.39 -1.05
CA GLN A 275 -15.72 -16.59 0.36
C GLN A 275 -14.82 -15.72 1.25
N LEU A 276 -15.41 -15.05 2.24
CA LEU A 276 -14.67 -14.12 3.11
C LEU A 276 -13.63 -14.81 4.00
N GLU A 277 -13.82 -16.08 4.32
CA GLU A 277 -12.83 -16.92 5.02
C GLU A 277 -11.48 -16.97 4.30
N LYS A 278 -11.45 -16.78 2.98
CA LYS A 278 -10.22 -16.75 2.19
C LYS A 278 -9.52 -15.39 2.18
N PHE A 279 -9.99 -14.45 2.99
CA PHE A 279 -9.42 -13.11 3.18
C PHE A 279 -9.09 -12.87 4.66
N PRO A 280 -8.08 -13.57 5.22
CA PRO A 280 -7.71 -13.42 6.63
C PRO A 280 -7.32 -11.99 7.04
N PHE A 281 -6.64 -11.24 6.18
CA PHE A 281 -6.11 -9.89 6.50
C PHE A 281 -7.14 -8.78 6.29
N TRP A 282 -7.92 -8.86 5.22
CA TRP A 282 -8.85 -7.81 4.79
C TRP A 282 -10.32 -8.18 5.00
N GLY A 283 -10.61 -9.39 5.50
CA GLY A 283 -11.95 -9.93 5.65
C GLY A 283 -12.91 -9.02 6.42
N GLU A 284 -12.49 -8.46 7.55
CA GLU A 284 -13.31 -7.50 8.30
C GLU A 284 -13.67 -6.24 7.52
N ARG A 285 -12.71 -5.67 6.78
CA ARG A 285 -12.97 -4.50 5.94
C ARG A 285 -13.89 -4.85 4.77
N LEU A 286 -13.77 -6.05 4.23
CA LEU A 286 -14.69 -6.56 3.21
C LEU A 286 -16.09 -6.83 3.78
N ILE A 287 -16.23 -7.27 5.04
CA ILE A 287 -17.54 -7.40 5.72
C ILE A 287 -18.21 -6.02 5.81
N MET A 288 -17.51 -5.03 6.36
CA MET A 288 -18.05 -3.67 6.48
C MET A 288 -18.41 -3.09 5.12
N LEU A 289 -17.53 -3.25 4.13
CA LEU A 289 -17.80 -2.79 2.77
C LEU A 289 -18.97 -3.53 2.10
N LYS A 290 -19.15 -4.82 2.39
CA LYS A 290 -20.32 -5.60 1.93
C LYS A 290 -21.60 -5.11 2.59
N GLN A 291 -21.59 -4.85 3.90
CA GLN A 291 -22.76 -4.30 4.61
C GLN A 291 -23.19 -2.96 4.01
N VAL A 292 -22.24 -2.02 3.84
CA VAL A 292 -22.51 -0.73 3.19
C VAL A 292 -23.04 -0.92 1.77
N PHE A 293 -22.46 -1.86 1.02
CA PHE A 293 -22.94 -2.17 -0.32
C PHE A 293 -24.38 -2.66 -0.27
N ASP A 294 -24.70 -3.69 0.50
CA ASP A 294 -26.00 -4.36 0.57
C ASP A 294 -27.11 -3.45 1.12
N GLU A 295 -26.81 -2.63 2.13
CA GLU A 295 -27.76 -1.72 2.77
C GLU A 295 -28.00 -0.43 1.97
N ALA A 296 -27.10 -0.08 1.04
CA ALA A 296 -27.22 1.15 0.28
C ALA A 296 -28.54 1.18 -0.50
N GLN A 297 -29.40 2.12 -0.14
CA GLN A 297 -30.59 2.46 -0.91
C GLN A 297 -30.19 3.39 -2.06
N PRO A 298 -30.68 3.17 -3.28
CA PRO A 298 -30.41 4.07 -4.40
C PRO A 298 -30.91 5.48 -4.08
N LYS A 299 -29.99 6.44 -3.98
CA LYS A 299 -30.27 7.85 -3.69
C LYS A 299 -30.62 8.66 -4.95
N SER A 300 -30.41 8.07 -6.13
CA SER A 300 -30.75 8.66 -7.42
C SER A 300 -31.50 7.68 -8.33
N LEU A 301 -32.29 8.22 -9.26
CA LEU A 301 -33.01 7.42 -10.28
C LEU A 301 -32.06 6.56 -11.11
N SER A 302 -30.84 7.04 -11.35
CA SER A 302 -29.80 6.28 -12.05
C SER A 302 -29.32 5.07 -11.24
N GLN A 303 -29.11 5.24 -9.93
CA GLN A 303 -28.76 4.14 -9.02
C GLN A 303 -29.91 3.12 -8.95
N TRP A 304 -31.15 3.59 -8.85
CA TRP A 304 -32.34 2.73 -8.81
C TRP A 304 -32.48 1.87 -10.08
N TRP A 305 -32.19 2.43 -11.25
CA TRP A 305 -32.20 1.69 -12.52
C TRP A 305 -31.12 0.59 -12.61
N TYR A 306 -29.95 0.82 -12.02
CA TYR A 306 -28.84 -0.14 -12.01
C TYR A 306 -28.91 -1.15 -10.86
N ASP A 307 -29.69 -0.85 -9.83
CA ASP A 307 -29.90 -1.74 -8.72
C ASP A 307 -30.82 -2.90 -9.13
N ARG A 308 -30.21 -4.04 -9.41
CA ARG A 308 -30.90 -5.30 -9.77
C ARG A 308 -30.87 -6.32 -8.62
N ARG A 309 -30.51 -5.91 -7.40
CA ARG A 309 -30.39 -6.82 -6.25
C ARG A 309 -31.75 -7.37 -5.82
N ASN A 310 -32.80 -6.55 -5.94
CA ASN A 310 -34.18 -6.92 -5.63
C ASN A 310 -34.93 -7.31 -6.91
N GLY A 311 -34.64 -8.50 -7.43
CA GLY A 311 -35.22 -9.01 -8.67
C GLY A 311 -36.73 -9.30 -8.65
N VAL A 312 -37.44 -8.95 -7.57
CA VAL A 312 -38.87 -9.31 -7.35
C VAL A 312 -39.80 -8.09 -7.50
N GLN A 313 -39.27 -6.91 -7.82
CA GLN A 313 -40.05 -5.67 -8.00
C GLN A 313 -40.06 -5.11 -9.43
N TRP A 314 -39.69 -5.93 -10.43
CA TRP A 314 -39.79 -5.57 -11.85
C TRP A 314 -40.80 -6.45 -12.59
#